data_AF-A0A661NKA3-F1
#
_entry.id   AF-A0A661NKA3-F1
#
_cell.length_a   1.000
_cell.length_b   1.000
_cell.length_c   1.000
_cell.angle_alpha   90.00
_cell.angle_beta   90.00
_cell.angle_gamma   90.00
#
_symmetry.space_group_name_H-M   'P 1'
#
loop_
_entity.id
_entity.type
_entity.pdbx_description
1 polymer ?
#
loop_
_entity_poly.entity_id
_entity_poly.type
_entity_poly.pdbx_seq_one_letter_code
_entity_poly.pdbx_strand_id
1 'polypeptide(L)'
;HPTLEHKTVIGTRGTSSEATGNHLAFNYFPPRDILALPMALCTDSGGGGSYGTVLEFSGLMVWDVTVADGFSERGRVAFAEPDYSGDGCHNWWTNPSSRVKRSIIMDDYVFSISDTLLKANHLDDLGRDLVVIEIPPIPEPEYSYGY
;
A
#
# COMPACT_ATOMS: atom_id res chain seq x y z
N HIS A 1 -29.37 12.35 -8.56
CA HIS A 1 -29.17 11.24 -7.61
C HIS A 1 -28.03 10.39 -8.14
N PRO A 2 -26.81 10.47 -7.56
CA PRO A 2 -25.71 9.62 -7.99
C PRO A 2 -26.04 8.14 -7.71
N THR A 3 -25.74 7.27 -8.66
CA THR A 3 -25.90 5.80 -8.58
C THR A 3 -24.53 5.14 -8.42
N LEU A 4 -24.49 4.03 -7.68
CA LEU A 4 -23.28 3.22 -7.56
C LEU A 4 -23.15 2.35 -8.81
N GLU A 5 -22.12 2.58 -9.61
CA GLU A 5 -21.84 1.75 -10.80
C GLU A 5 -20.95 0.54 -10.46
N HIS A 6 -19.86 0.76 -9.71
CA HIS A 6 -18.89 -0.29 -9.40
C HIS A 6 -18.44 -0.25 -7.93
N LYS A 7 -18.16 -1.43 -7.36
CA LYS A 7 -17.60 -1.59 -6.02
C LYS A 7 -16.69 -2.83 -5.96
N THR A 8 -15.52 -2.64 -5.37
CA THR A 8 -14.60 -3.73 -5.02
C THR A 8 -14.39 -3.75 -3.52
N VAL A 9 -14.37 -4.96 -2.94
CA VAL A 9 -14.05 -5.17 -1.51
C VAL A 9 -12.69 -5.84 -1.45
N ILE A 10 -11.76 -5.25 -0.68
CA ILE A 10 -10.38 -5.73 -0.55
C ILE A 10 -10.17 -6.22 0.89
N GLY A 11 -9.77 -7.48 1.04
CA GLY A 11 -9.39 -8.08 2.32
C GLY A 11 -10.54 -8.29 3.32
N THR A 12 -10.17 -8.58 4.57
CA THR A 12 -11.11 -8.71 5.69
C THR A 12 -10.91 -7.61 6.73
N ARG A 13 -11.64 -7.69 7.85
CA ARG A 13 -11.50 -6.76 8.98
C ARG A 13 -10.05 -6.74 9.47
N GLY A 14 -9.48 -5.54 9.57
CA GLY A 14 -8.05 -5.32 9.83
C GLY A 14 -7.32 -4.82 8.59
N THR A 15 -7.81 -5.06 7.38
CA THR A 15 -7.25 -4.47 6.16
C THR A 15 -7.35 -2.96 6.22
N SER A 16 -6.28 -2.27 5.85
CA SER A 16 -6.20 -0.82 5.91
C SER A 16 -5.47 -0.26 4.68
N SER A 17 -5.57 1.06 4.54
CA SER A 17 -4.82 1.83 3.55
C SER A 17 -4.29 3.10 4.19
N GLU A 18 -3.09 3.53 3.77
CA GLU A 18 -2.60 4.87 4.13
C GLU A 18 -3.55 5.96 3.62
N ALA A 19 -4.26 5.71 2.52
CA ALA A 19 -5.23 6.65 1.95
C ALA A 19 -6.39 6.97 2.90
N THR A 20 -6.71 6.07 3.84
CA THR A 20 -7.78 6.27 4.83
C THR A 20 -7.42 7.35 5.86
N GLY A 21 -6.14 7.44 6.25
CA GLY A 21 -5.64 8.46 7.17
C GLY A 21 -5.02 9.68 6.48
N ASN A 22 -4.56 9.50 5.24
CA ASN A 22 -3.87 10.50 4.46
C ASN A 22 -4.32 10.45 3.00
N HIS A 23 -5.22 11.34 2.61
CA HIS A 23 -5.77 11.42 1.25
C HIS A 23 -4.72 11.70 0.16
N LEU A 24 -3.49 12.08 0.51
CA LEU A 24 -2.38 12.27 -0.44
C LEU A 24 -1.55 10.99 -0.67
N ALA A 25 -1.91 9.88 -0.01
CA ALA A 25 -1.17 8.62 -0.12
C ALA A 25 -1.54 7.83 -1.39
N PHE A 26 -2.77 7.97 -1.90
CA PHE A 26 -3.17 7.36 -3.17
C PHE A 26 -2.75 8.24 -4.35
N ASN A 27 -2.50 7.60 -5.49
CA ASN A 27 -2.17 8.28 -6.74
C ASN A 27 -3.04 7.75 -7.86
N TYR A 28 -3.78 8.64 -8.53
CA TYR A 28 -4.48 8.33 -9.77
C TYR A 28 -3.75 8.98 -10.94
N PHE A 29 -3.42 8.18 -11.96
CA PHE A 29 -2.74 8.62 -13.17
C PHE A 29 -3.69 8.50 -14.38
N PRO A 30 -4.45 9.57 -14.70
CA PRO A 30 -5.46 9.55 -15.76
C PRO A 30 -4.97 9.11 -17.15
N PRO A 31 -3.75 9.47 -17.62
CA PRO A 31 -3.33 9.10 -18.97
C PRO A 31 -3.27 7.59 -19.25
N ARG A 32 -3.28 6.76 -18.21
CA ARG A 32 -3.29 5.30 -18.33
C ARG A 32 -4.43 4.64 -17.53
N ASP A 33 -5.32 5.44 -16.96
CA ASP A 33 -6.42 4.97 -16.09
C ASP A 33 -5.94 4.11 -14.90
N ILE A 34 -4.79 4.46 -14.31
CA ILE A 34 -4.17 3.68 -13.23
C ILE A 34 -4.43 4.32 -11.87
N LEU A 35 -4.84 3.52 -10.91
CA LEU A 35 -4.93 3.87 -9.49
C LEU A 35 -3.92 3.05 -8.68
N ALA A 36 -3.03 3.74 -7.97
CA ALA A 36 -2.09 3.15 -7.04
C ALA A 36 -2.51 3.44 -5.59
N LEU A 37 -2.74 2.37 -4.82
CA LEU A 37 -3.24 2.40 -3.45
C LEU A 37 -2.26 1.70 -2.51
N PRO A 38 -1.71 2.40 -1.51
CA PRO A 38 -0.93 1.75 -0.46
C PRO A 38 -1.85 0.94 0.45
N MET A 39 -1.63 -0.37 0.55
CA MET A 39 -2.50 -1.30 1.27
C MET A 39 -1.72 -2.16 2.26
N ALA A 40 -2.33 -2.42 3.41
CA ALA A 40 -1.99 -3.52 4.30
C ALA A 40 -3.16 -4.49 4.33
N LEU A 41 -2.97 -5.68 3.74
CA LEU A 41 -4.00 -6.70 3.58
C LEU A 41 -3.97 -7.67 4.74
N CYS A 42 -5.10 -7.75 5.43
CA CYS A 42 -5.32 -8.73 6.47
C CYS A 42 -6.29 -9.80 5.98
N THR A 43 -5.93 -11.06 6.19
CA THR A 43 -6.80 -12.19 5.88
C THR A 43 -7.02 -13.08 7.08
N ASP A 44 -8.17 -13.75 7.06
CA ASP A 44 -8.66 -14.60 8.13
C ASP A 44 -8.06 -16.00 8.01
N SER A 45 -7.39 -16.48 9.05
CA SER A 45 -6.94 -17.88 9.09
C SER A 45 -8.07 -18.86 9.44
N GLY A 46 -9.28 -18.38 9.78
CA GLY A 46 -10.42 -19.20 10.20
C GLY A 46 -11.75 -18.44 10.11
N GLY A 47 -12.32 -18.41 8.90
CA GLY A 47 -13.50 -17.66 8.46
C GLY A 47 -14.58 -17.26 9.51
N GLY A 48 -15.13 -16.05 9.34
CA GLY A 48 -16.43 -15.67 9.93
C GLY A 48 -16.47 -14.30 10.60
N GLY A 49 -16.23 -13.22 9.86
CA GLY A 49 -16.41 -11.83 10.35
C GLY A 49 -15.42 -11.39 11.45
N SER A 50 -14.46 -12.25 11.78
CA SER A 50 -13.40 -12.00 12.76
C SER A 50 -12.30 -11.12 12.16
N TYR A 51 -11.45 -10.55 13.02
CA TYR A 51 -10.24 -9.87 12.56
C TYR A 51 -9.35 -10.87 11.81
N GLY A 52 -8.80 -10.44 10.67
CA GLY A 52 -7.74 -11.20 10.02
C GLY A 52 -6.60 -11.41 11.00
N THR A 53 -6.00 -12.58 11.05
CA THR A 53 -4.88 -12.87 11.97
C THR A 53 -3.54 -12.71 11.28
N VAL A 54 -3.55 -12.78 9.95
CA VAL A 54 -2.36 -12.81 9.09
C VAL A 54 -2.29 -11.52 8.28
N LEU A 55 -1.13 -10.86 8.33
CA LEU A 55 -0.78 -9.81 7.38
C LEU A 55 -0.29 -10.51 6.11
N GLU A 56 -1.14 -10.57 5.10
CA GLU A 56 -0.84 -11.25 3.82
C GLU A 56 0.01 -10.36 2.91
N PHE A 57 -0.19 -9.04 2.99
CA PHE A 57 0.50 -8.10 2.12
C PHE A 57 0.65 -6.74 2.82
N SER A 58 1.81 -6.11 2.66
CA SER A 58 2.00 -4.69 2.92
C SER A 58 2.81 -4.09 1.78
N GLY A 59 2.25 -3.09 1.11
CA GLY A 59 2.85 -2.52 -0.09
C GLY A 59 1.91 -1.64 -0.89
N LEU A 60 2.17 -1.55 -2.20
CA LEU A 60 1.36 -0.79 -3.14
C LEU A 60 0.55 -1.75 -4.02
N MET A 61 -0.77 -1.62 -4.04
CA MET A 61 -1.64 -2.29 -5.01
C MET A 61 -1.93 -1.34 -6.17
N VAL A 62 -1.80 -1.82 -7.40
CA VAL A 62 -2.02 -1.05 -8.63
C VAL A 62 -3.23 -1.62 -9.35
N TRP A 63 -4.12 -0.73 -9.77
CA TRP A 63 -5.40 -1.06 -10.39
C TRP A 63 -5.57 -0.31 -11.70
N ASP A 64 -6.19 -0.97 -12.66
CA ASP A 64 -6.84 -0.34 -13.80
C ASP A 64 -8.24 0.10 -13.39
N VAL A 65 -8.58 1.36 -13.67
CA VAL A 65 -9.84 1.97 -13.25
C VAL A 65 -10.50 2.73 -14.38
N THR A 66 -11.57 2.17 -14.94
CA THR A 66 -12.36 2.83 -15.98
C THR A 66 -13.82 2.95 -15.56
N VAL A 67 -14.55 3.88 -16.17
CA VAL A 67 -16.00 4.02 -15.94
C VAL A 67 -16.78 2.80 -16.45
N ALA A 68 -16.27 2.11 -17.47
CA ALA A 68 -16.95 0.97 -18.08
C ALA A 68 -16.70 -0.36 -17.34
N ASP A 69 -15.46 -0.58 -16.90
CA ASP A 69 -15.01 -1.86 -16.35
C ASP A 69 -14.87 -1.83 -14.82
N GLY A 70 -14.95 -0.64 -14.20
CA GLY A 70 -14.77 -0.46 -12.77
C GLY A 70 -13.31 -0.61 -12.37
N PHE A 71 -13.02 -1.50 -11.41
CA PHE A 71 -11.69 -1.69 -10.84
C PHE A 71 -11.16 -3.09 -11.19
N SER A 72 -10.05 -3.17 -11.91
CA SER A 72 -9.33 -4.41 -12.21
C SER A 72 -7.96 -4.37 -11.58
N GLU A 73 -7.60 -5.37 -10.78
CA GLU A 73 -6.28 -5.39 -10.13
C GLU A 73 -5.21 -5.72 -11.17
N ARG A 74 -4.26 -4.79 -11.38
CA ARG A 74 -3.13 -4.98 -12.30
C ARG A 74 -2.00 -5.76 -11.64
N GLY A 75 -1.74 -5.49 -10.37
CA GLY A 75 -0.73 -6.21 -9.58
C GLY A 75 -0.31 -5.45 -8.33
N ARG A 76 0.76 -5.93 -7.69
CA ARG A 76 1.19 -5.45 -6.38
C ARG A 76 2.72 -5.35 -6.28
N VAL A 77 3.20 -4.33 -5.57
CA VAL A 77 4.60 -4.15 -5.18
C VAL A 77 4.71 -4.37 -3.67
N ALA A 78 5.35 -5.46 -3.25
CA ALA A 78 5.48 -5.82 -1.83
C ALA A 78 6.63 -5.07 -1.14
N PHE A 79 6.41 -4.60 0.09
CA PHE A 79 7.41 -3.91 0.92
C PHE A 79 7.74 -4.65 2.22
N ALA A 80 6.97 -5.69 2.56
CA ALA A 80 7.26 -6.58 3.68
C ALA A 80 7.17 -8.03 3.21
N GLU A 81 8.11 -8.86 3.66
CA GLU A 81 7.85 -10.30 3.79
C GLU A 81 7.01 -10.50 5.07
N PRO A 82 6.01 -11.40 5.04
CA PRO A 82 5.15 -11.65 6.18
C PRO A 82 5.90 -12.47 7.25
N ASP A 83 6.90 -11.89 7.92
CA ASP A 83 7.31 -12.38 9.23
C ASP A 83 8.02 -11.34 10.12
N TYR A 84 7.71 -11.44 11.41
CA TYR A 84 8.38 -10.84 12.56
C TYR A 84 8.40 -9.31 12.72
N SER A 85 7.36 -8.78 13.37
CA SER A 85 7.42 -8.02 14.65
C SER A 85 6.39 -6.88 14.68
N GLY A 86 5.23 -7.13 15.29
CA GLY A 86 4.28 -6.07 15.68
C GLY A 86 3.18 -5.70 14.68
N ASP A 87 3.39 -5.93 13.38
CA ASP A 87 2.46 -5.54 12.29
C ASP A 87 1.35 -6.57 11.98
N GLY A 88 1.12 -7.55 12.86
CA GLY A 88 0.14 -8.61 12.61
C GLY A 88 -1.31 -8.13 12.71
N CYS A 89 -2.22 -8.73 11.96
CA CYS A 89 -3.64 -8.34 11.96
C CYS A 89 -4.44 -8.85 13.18
N HIS A 90 -3.80 -9.66 14.02
CA HIS A 90 -4.37 -10.49 15.08
C HIS A 90 -5.26 -9.81 16.15
N ASN A 91 -5.31 -8.49 16.28
CA ASN A 91 -6.15 -7.82 17.29
C ASN A 91 -6.68 -6.44 16.84
N TRP A 92 -7.77 -5.95 17.46
CA TRP A 92 -8.38 -4.66 17.09
C TRP A 92 -7.50 -3.42 17.32
N TRP A 93 -6.50 -3.53 18.18
CA TRP A 93 -5.51 -2.47 18.42
C TRP A 93 -4.27 -2.58 17.53
N THR A 94 -4.12 -3.68 16.79
CA THR A 94 -3.08 -3.71 15.78
C THR A 94 -3.54 -2.80 14.66
N ASN A 95 -2.68 -1.83 14.33
CA ASN A 95 -2.94 -0.86 13.29
C ASN A 95 -2.06 -1.22 12.09
N PRO A 96 -2.35 -2.34 11.40
CA PRO A 96 -1.60 -2.69 10.20
C PRO A 96 -1.72 -1.49 9.26
N SER A 97 -0.60 -1.08 8.71
CA SER A 97 -0.49 0.10 7.86
C SER A 97 0.42 -0.23 6.71
N SER A 98 0.20 0.38 5.54
CA SER A 98 1.10 0.09 4.42
C SER A 98 2.46 0.70 4.75
N ARG A 99 3.51 -0.07 4.52
CA ARG A 99 4.87 0.50 4.57
C ARG A 99 5.05 1.56 3.49
N VAL A 100 4.38 1.42 2.36
CA VAL A 100 4.40 2.44 1.30
C VAL A 100 3.56 3.63 1.75
N LYS A 101 4.16 4.82 1.79
CA LYS A 101 3.51 6.08 2.17
C LYS A 101 3.14 6.92 0.96
N ARG A 102 3.89 6.82 -0.14
CA ARG A 102 3.66 7.57 -1.38
C ARG A 102 3.96 6.70 -2.60
N SER A 103 3.38 7.07 -3.73
CA SER A 103 3.71 6.49 -5.02
C SER A 103 3.78 7.55 -6.11
N ILE A 104 4.64 7.31 -7.11
CA ILE A 104 4.77 8.12 -8.32
C ILE A 104 4.59 7.20 -9.51
N ILE A 105 3.73 7.58 -10.46
CA ILE A 105 3.62 6.90 -11.74
C ILE A 105 4.28 7.81 -12.76
N MET A 106 5.26 7.30 -13.48
CA MET A 106 5.99 8.03 -14.50
C MET A 106 6.24 7.10 -15.68
N ASP A 107 5.63 7.46 -16.80
CA ASP A 107 5.67 6.67 -18.03
C ASP A 107 5.23 5.21 -17.81
N ASP A 108 6.09 4.23 -18.09
CA ASP A 108 5.83 2.81 -17.89
C ASP A 108 6.17 2.29 -16.48
N TYR A 109 6.55 3.17 -15.55
CA TYR A 109 7.07 2.79 -14.24
C TYR A 109 6.21 3.30 -13.10
N VAL A 110 6.20 2.53 -12.01
CA VAL A 110 5.71 2.96 -10.72
C VAL A 110 6.84 2.95 -9.70
N PHE A 111 6.91 4.03 -8.93
CA PHE A 111 7.82 4.20 -7.82
C PHE A 111 7.00 4.12 -6.54
N SER A 112 7.37 3.20 -5.66
CA SER A 112 6.76 3.02 -4.35
C SER A 112 7.74 3.51 -3.29
N ILE A 113 7.28 4.33 -2.33
CA ILE A 113 8.15 5.01 -1.38
C ILE A 113 7.64 4.75 0.04
N SER A 114 8.48 4.14 0.87
CA SER A 114 8.32 4.04 2.33
C SER A 114 9.26 5.00 3.05
N ASP A 115 9.24 4.97 4.39
CA ASP A 115 10.18 5.76 5.20
C ASP A 115 11.64 5.31 5.06
N THR A 116 11.88 4.08 4.58
CA THR A 116 13.21 3.45 4.54
C THR A 116 13.60 2.91 3.16
N LEU A 117 12.66 2.79 2.23
CA LEU A 117 12.89 2.17 0.93
C LEU A 117 12.16 2.92 -0.18
N LEU A 118 12.81 3.00 -1.33
CA LEU A 118 12.18 3.29 -2.61
C LEU A 118 12.33 2.06 -3.50
N LYS A 119 11.24 1.64 -4.13
CA LYS A 119 11.24 0.60 -5.17
C LYS A 119 10.74 1.16 -6.48
N ALA A 120 11.31 0.70 -7.60
CA ALA A 120 10.81 0.98 -8.94
C ALA A 120 10.47 -0.33 -9.66
N ASN A 121 9.30 -0.37 -10.28
CA ASN A 121 8.77 -1.54 -10.98
C ASN A 121 8.19 -1.10 -12.33
N HIS A 122 8.28 -1.97 -13.34
CA HIS A 122 7.55 -1.76 -14.58
C HIS A 122 6.06 -2.05 -14.35
N LEU A 123 5.16 -1.26 -14.95
CA LEU A 123 3.72 -1.41 -14.76
C LEU A 123 3.19 -2.78 -15.23
N ASP A 124 3.88 -3.42 -16.18
CA ASP A 124 3.56 -4.76 -16.69
C ASP A 124 4.24 -5.90 -15.92
N ASP A 125 5.13 -5.59 -14.95
CA ASP A 125 5.86 -6.59 -14.14
C ASP A 125 6.07 -6.07 -12.70
N LEU A 126 4.95 -5.79 -12.01
CA LEU A 126 4.95 -5.21 -10.67
C LEU A 126 5.57 -6.11 -9.60
N GLY A 127 5.63 -7.42 -9.85
CA GLY A 127 6.24 -8.39 -8.95
C GLY A 127 7.77 -8.41 -8.99
N ARG A 128 8.39 -7.71 -9.95
CA ARG A 128 9.84 -7.65 -10.13
C ARG A 128 10.38 -6.27 -9.79
N ASP A 129 11.19 -6.20 -8.75
CA ASP A 129 11.90 -4.97 -8.39
C ASP A 129 13.04 -4.72 -9.40
N LEU A 130 12.96 -3.61 -10.15
CA LEU A 130 14.03 -3.18 -11.04
C LEU A 130 15.13 -2.46 -10.27
N VAL A 131 14.71 -1.66 -9.28
CA VAL A 131 15.58 -0.87 -8.41
C VAL A 131 15.01 -0.91 -7.00
N VAL A 132 15.89 -1.07 -6.02
CA VAL A 132 15.60 -0.90 -4.60
C VAL A 132 16.65 0.04 -4.03
N ILE A 133 16.22 1.15 -3.43
CA ILE A 133 17.09 2.15 -2.80
C ILE A 133 16.72 2.25 -1.33
N GLU A 134 17.71 2.11 -0.46
CA GLU A 134 17.55 2.41 0.96
C GLU A 134 17.58 3.93 1.18
N ILE A 135 16.59 4.43 1.90
CA ILE A 135 16.49 5.84 2.30
C ILE A 135 17.14 5.94 3.68
N PRO A 136 18.26 6.69 3.82
CA PRO A 136 18.89 6.86 5.11
C PRO A 136 17.97 7.63 6.05
N PRO A 137 18.02 7.35 7.36
CA PRO A 137 17.27 8.13 8.34
C PRO A 137 17.71 9.59 8.28
N ILE A 138 16.75 10.49 8.45
CA ILE A 138 17.07 11.92 8.63
C ILE A 138 17.84 12.04 9.96
N PRO A 139 19.03 12.66 9.99
CA PRO A 139 19.76 12.85 11.22
C PRO A 139 18.90 13.62 12.23
N GLU A 140 18.79 13.11 13.45
CA GLU A 140 18.19 13.84 14.57
C GLU A 140 18.96 15.17 14.75
N PRO A 141 18.27 16.31 14.90
CA PRO A 141 18.97 17.56 15.21
C PRO A 141 19.72 17.42 16.53
N GLU A 142 21.01 17.75 16.54
CA GLU A 142 21.80 17.80 17.78
C GLU A 142 21.23 18.90 18.68
N TYR A 143 20.47 18.50 19.70
CA TYR A 143 20.08 19.42 20.78
C TYR A 143 21.27 19.63 21.71
N SER A 144 22.03 20.70 21.47
CA SER A 144 23.04 21.18 22.42
C SER A 144 22.34 21.80 23.63
N TYR A 145 22.22 21.05 24.72
CA TYR A 145 21.89 21.62 26.03
C TYR A 145 23.11 22.39 26.52
N GLY A 146 23.11 23.71 26.30
CA GLY A 146 24.09 24.61 26.91
C GLY A 146 23.94 24.57 28.43
N TYR A 147 24.99 24.13 29.13
CA TYR A 147 25.16 24.26 30.57
C TYR A 147 25.88 25.56 30.91
#